data_AF-A0A183HVS6-F1
#
_entry.id   AF-A0A183HVS6-F1
#
_cell.length_a   1.000
_cell.length_b   1.000
_cell.length_c   1.000
_cell.angle_alpha   90.00
_cell.angle_beta   90.00
_cell.angle_gamma   90.00
#
_symmetry.space_group_name_H-M   'P 1'
#
loop_
_entity.id
_entity.type
_entity.pdbx_description
1 polymer ?
#
loop_
_entity_poly.entity_id
_entity_poly.type
_entity_poly.pdbx_seq_one_letter_code
_entity_poly.pdbx_strand_id
1 'polypeptide(L)'
;MIYFFPGNDSCADCDAPKPDWASLNLGTLICIECSGIHRNLGSHISKVRSLDLDDWPMEYLNVMEAIGNKKANAIWEHSAPSGRKPQAGSSREEKEKWIKVKYEGKLFLPPIATNEPLGRQLLNAV
;
A
#
# COMPACT_ATOMS: atom_id res chain seq x y z
N MET A 1 10.00 -4.76 -14.78
CA MET A 1 10.58 -5.42 -13.59
C MET A 1 9.64 -5.33 -12.39
N ILE A 2 9.21 -4.13 -12.01
CA ILE A 2 8.41 -3.88 -10.80
C ILE A 2 7.09 -4.69 -10.68
N TYR A 3 6.45 -5.00 -11.80
CA TYR A 3 5.23 -5.83 -11.87
C TYR A 3 5.45 -7.31 -11.52
N PHE A 4 6.70 -7.81 -11.52
CA PHE A 4 7.01 -9.19 -11.15
C PHE A 4 7.12 -9.39 -9.64
N PHE A 5 7.15 -8.31 -8.86
CA PHE A 5 7.18 -8.42 -7.41
C PHE A 5 5.81 -8.88 -6.87
N PRO A 6 5.77 -9.68 -5.80
CA PRO A 6 4.53 -10.29 -5.34
C PRO A 6 3.40 -9.29 -5.06
N GLY A 7 2.27 -9.47 -5.75
CA GLY A 7 1.06 -8.66 -5.61
C GLY A 7 1.06 -7.34 -6.39
N ASN A 8 2.16 -6.96 -7.04
CA ASN A 8 2.25 -5.71 -7.81
C ASN A 8 1.53 -5.78 -9.17
N ASP A 9 0.99 -6.95 -9.54
CA ASP A 9 0.14 -7.15 -10.71
C ASP A 9 -1.28 -6.57 -10.53
N SER A 10 -1.67 -6.28 -9.29
CA SER A 10 -2.97 -5.71 -8.92
C SER A 10 -2.82 -4.51 -7.98
N CYS A 11 -3.67 -3.50 -8.14
CA CYS A 11 -3.69 -2.30 -7.31
C CYS A 11 -3.86 -2.66 -5.83
N ALA A 12 -3.03 -2.09 -4.95
CA ALA A 12 -3.03 -2.39 -3.53
C ALA A 12 -4.39 -2.16 -2.85
N ASP A 13 -5.22 -1.24 -3.37
CA ASP A 13 -6.44 -0.80 -2.70
C ASP A 13 -7.73 -1.27 -3.34
N CYS A 14 -7.75 -1.52 -4.66
CA CYS A 14 -8.97 -1.93 -5.37
C CYS A 14 -8.80 -3.13 -6.31
N ASP A 15 -7.64 -3.78 -6.31
CA ASP A 15 -7.33 -4.93 -7.17
C ASP A 15 -7.46 -4.69 -8.69
N ALA A 16 -7.54 -3.42 -9.12
CA ALA A 16 -7.43 -3.06 -10.53
C ALA A 16 -6.11 -3.57 -11.13
N PRO A 17 -6.12 -4.24 -12.29
CA PRO A 17 -4.94 -4.88 -12.84
C PRO A 17 -3.93 -3.83 -13.34
N LYS A 18 -2.65 -4.21 -13.37
CA LYS A 18 -1.54 -3.41 -13.94
C LYS A 18 -1.48 -1.98 -13.37
N PRO A 19 -1.37 -1.80 -12.04
CA PRO A 19 -1.23 -0.49 -11.43
C PRO A 19 0.05 0.23 -11.86
N ASP A 20 -0.08 1.45 -12.36
CA ASP A 20 0.95 2.27 -12.99
C ASP A 20 1.41 3.46 -12.11
N TRP A 21 0.99 3.50 -10.86
CA TRP A 21 1.43 4.45 -9.84
C TRP A 21 1.93 3.75 -8.61
N ALA A 22 2.77 4.42 -7.84
CA ALA A 22 3.32 3.93 -6.58
C ALA A 22 3.10 4.91 -5.45
N SER A 23 2.95 4.40 -4.22
CA SER A 23 3.22 5.15 -3.00
C SER A 23 4.55 4.66 -2.42
N LEU A 24 5.61 5.47 -2.54
CA LEU A 24 6.96 5.04 -2.21
C LEU A 24 7.16 4.77 -0.72
N ASN A 25 6.64 5.61 0.15
CA ASN A 25 6.80 5.42 1.60
C ASN A 25 5.93 4.28 2.15
N LEU A 26 4.89 3.85 1.40
CA LEU A 26 4.05 2.71 1.76
C LEU A 26 4.51 1.42 1.05
N GLY A 27 5.37 1.52 0.03
CA GLY A 27 5.88 0.40 -0.74
C GLY A 27 4.82 -0.30 -1.59
N THR A 28 3.82 0.45 -2.07
CA THR A 28 2.67 -0.11 -2.81
C THR A 28 2.58 0.42 -4.24
N LEU A 29 2.11 -0.44 -5.16
CA LEU A 29 1.58 -0.05 -6.46
C LEU A 29 0.06 0.10 -6.41
N ILE A 30 -0.43 1.18 -6.99
CA ILE A 30 -1.82 1.60 -7.02
C ILE A 30 -2.20 2.05 -8.44
N CYS A 31 -3.47 1.92 -8.81
CA CYS A 31 -3.94 2.43 -10.10
C CYS A 31 -4.05 3.96 -10.08
N ILE A 32 -4.18 4.58 -11.27
CA ILE A 32 -4.35 6.03 -11.42
C ILE A 32 -5.45 6.63 -10.56
N GLU A 33 -6.60 5.97 -10.41
CA GLU A 33 -7.70 6.50 -9.60
C GLU A 33 -7.37 6.51 -8.10
N CYS A 34 -6.84 5.39 -7.58
CA CYS A 34 -6.38 5.29 -6.19
C CYS A 34 -5.21 6.25 -5.93
N SER A 35 -4.32 6.47 -6.90
CA SER A 35 -3.23 7.45 -6.77
C SER A 35 -3.76 8.88 -6.58
N GLY A 36 -4.86 9.25 -7.25
CA GLY A 36 -5.56 10.52 -7.02
C GLY A 36 -6.10 10.65 -5.60
N ILE A 37 -6.67 9.58 -5.05
CA ILE A 37 -7.15 9.56 -3.65
C ILE A 37 -5.96 9.66 -2.67
N HIS A 38 -4.88 8.92 -2.91
CA HIS A 38 -3.66 8.97 -2.11
C HIS A 38 -3.04 10.37 -2.05
N ARG A 39 -3.10 11.15 -3.15
CA ARG A 39 -2.65 12.55 -3.17
C ARG A 39 -3.47 13.42 -2.20
N ASN A 40 -4.78 13.17 -2.10
CA ASN A 40 -5.67 13.91 -1.20
C ASN A 40 -5.43 13.60 0.28
N LEU A 41 -4.77 12.48 0.63
CA LEU A 41 -4.33 12.20 2.00
C LEU A 41 -3.18 13.13 2.45
N GLY A 42 -2.42 13.68 1.50
CA GLY A 42 -1.25 14.51 1.75
C GLY A 42 0.06 13.73 1.89
N SER A 43 1.17 14.42 1.64
CA SER A 43 2.52 13.84 1.54
C SER A 43 3.10 13.28 2.85
N HIS A 44 2.51 13.65 3.98
CA HIS A 44 2.83 13.10 5.29
C HIS A 44 2.30 11.66 5.48
N ILE A 45 1.31 11.25 4.68
CA ILE A 45 0.74 9.89 4.68
C ILE A 45 1.22 9.10 3.46
N SER A 46 1.13 9.69 2.26
CA SER A 46 1.43 8.98 1.01
C SER A 46 2.24 9.84 0.03
N LYS A 47 3.36 9.31 -0.46
CA LYS A 47 4.25 9.95 -1.44
C LYS A 47 4.10 9.27 -2.79
N VAL A 48 3.23 9.84 -3.63
CA VAL A 48 2.81 9.26 -4.91
C VAL A 48 3.83 9.55 -6.03
N ARG A 49 4.14 8.54 -6.85
CA ARG A 49 4.93 8.63 -8.09
C ARG A 49 4.29 7.84 -9.22
N SER A 50 4.36 8.32 -10.45
CA SER A 50 4.00 7.59 -11.68
C SER A 50 5.14 6.69 -12.09
N LEU A 51 4.84 5.49 -12.58
CA LEU A 51 5.86 4.58 -13.14
C LEU A 51 6.35 5.07 -14.52
N ASP A 52 5.52 5.80 -15.24
CA ASP A 52 5.80 6.23 -16.62
C ASP A 52 6.21 7.71 -16.73
N LEU A 53 5.77 8.55 -15.78
CA LEU A 53 5.91 10.02 -15.87
C LEU A 53 6.98 10.60 -14.94
N ASP A 54 7.47 9.85 -13.96
CA ASP A 54 8.50 10.29 -13.02
C ASP A 54 9.82 9.52 -13.23
N ASP A 55 10.93 10.06 -12.74
CA ASP A 55 12.21 9.34 -12.69
C ASP A 55 12.18 8.20 -11.66
N TRP A 56 12.75 7.06 -12.05
CA TRP A 56 12.86 5.85 -11.20
C TRP A 56 14.30 5.46 -10.96
N PRO A 57 14.97 6.10 -9.99
CA PRO A 57 16.28 5.67 -9.56
C PRO A 57 16.19 4.30 -8.85
N MET A 58 17.30 3.57 -8.80
CA MET A 58 17.34 2.18 -8.31
C MET A 58 16.82 2.02 -6.87
N GLU A 59 16.98 3.04 -6.04
CA GLU A 59 16.52 3.03 -4.66
C GLU A 59 15.00 2.87 -4.57
N TYR A 60 14.24 3.42 -5.52
CA TYR A 60 12.78 3.25 -5.55
C TYR A 60 12.39 1.84 -5.96
N LEU A 61 13.12 1.24 -6.89
CA LEU A 61 12.94 -0.17 -7.24
C LEU A 61 13.24 -1.09 -6.05
N ASN A 62 14.30 -0.80 -5.29
CA ASN A 62 14.66 -1.58 -4.10
C ASN A 62 13.57 -1.52 -3.02
N VAL A 63 12.90 -0.37 -2.83
CA VAL A 63 11.74 -0.26 -1.92
C VAL A 63 10.61 -1.18 -2.37
N MET A 64 10.32 -1.20 -3.68
CA MET A 64 9.22 -1.98 -4.24
C MET A 64 9.52 -3.47 -4.26
N GLU A 65 10.79 -3.86 -4.37
CA GLU A 65 11.24 -5.24 -4.20
C GLU A 65 11.17 -5.68 -2.73
N ALA A 66 11.60 -4.83 -1.81
CA ALA A 66 11.63 -5.12 -0.38
C ALA A 66 10.23 -5.27 0.21
N ILE A 67 9.30 -4.41 -0.18
CA ILE A 67 7.93 -4.35 0.34
C ILE A 67 6.95 -5.01 -0.65
N GLY A 68 6.53 -4.28 -1.68
CA GLY A 68 5.53 -4.71 -2.63
C GLY A 68 4.13 -4.90 -2.02
N ASN A 69 3.12 -4.97 -2.87
CA ASN A 69 1.71 -5.00 -2.44
C ASN A 69 1.36 -6.18 -1.54
N LYS A 70 1.93 -7.37 -1.80
CA LYS A 70 1.63 -8.55 -0.97
C LYS A 70 2.06 -8.33 0.48
N LYS A 71 3.29 -7.84 0.73
CA LYS A 71 3.74 -7.60 2.12
C LYS A 71 3.07 -6.38 2.71
N ALA A 72 2.89 -5.31 1.93
CA ALA A 72 2.19 -4.12 2.39
C ALA A 72 0.78 -4.45 2.87
N ASN A 73 -0.02 -5.18 2.08
CA ASN A 73 -1.40 -5.53 2.46
C ASN A 73 -1.45 -6.55 3.61
N ALA A 74 -0.46 -7.42 3.78
CA ALA A 74 -0.38 -8.28 4.97
C ALA A 74 -0.30 -7.49 6.29
N ILE A 75 0.13 -6.23 6.24
CA ILE A 75 0.19 -5.30 7.37
C ILE A 75 -1.03 -4.35 7.36
N TRP A 76 -1.22 -3.61 6.27
CA TRP A 76 -2.25 -2.59 6.16
C TRP A 76 -3.68 -3.13 6.08
N GLU A 77 -3.84 -4.42 5.78
CA GLU A 77 -5.13 -5.11 5.72
C GLU A 77 -5.17 -6.30 6.69
N HIS A 78 -4.27 -6.36 7.70
CA HIS A 78 -4.12 -7.51 8.59
C HIS A 78 -5.44 -7.94 9.25
N SER A 79 -6.19 -6.97 9.79
CA SER A 79 -7.48 -7.20 10.46
C SER A 79 -8.67 -6.81 9.58
N ALA A 80 -8.47 -6.67 8.27
CA ALA A 80 -9.52 -6.23 7.36
C ALA A 80 -10.59 -7.31 7.18
N PRO A 81 -11.90 -6.98 7.27
CA PRO A 81 -12.94 -7.97 7.03
C PRO A 81 -12.93 -8.43 5.57
N SER A 82 -13.06 -9.74 5.36
CA SER A 82 -13.12 -10.33 4.01
C SER A 82 -14.27 -9.74 3.19
N GLY A 83 -14.03 -9.48 1.91
CA GLY A 83 -15.03 -8.93 0.98
C GLY A 83 -15.34 -7.44 1.16
N ARG A 84 -14.65 -6.72 2.05
CA ARG A 84 -14.82 -5.26 2.22
C ARG A 84 -13.91 -4.43 1.32
N LYS A 85 -12.84 -5.01 0.81
CA LYS A 85 -11.92 -4.33 -0.10
C LYS A 85 -12.66 -4.00 -1.41
N PRO A 86 -12.66 -2.73 -1.86
CA PRO A 86 -13.31 -2.35 -3.11
C PRO A 86 -12.65 -3.08 -4.28
N GLN A 87 -13.39 -3.20 -5.39
CA GLN A 87 -12.91 -3.84 -6.62
C GLN A 87 -12.63 -2.78 -7.68
N ALA A 88 -12.06 -3.20 -8.81
CA ALA A 88 -11.69 -2.29 -9.90
C ALA A 88 -12.88 -1.42 -10.37
N GLY A 89 -14.08 -2.00 -10.42
CA GLY A 89 -15.32 -1.33 -10.80
C GLY A 89 -16.10 -0.65 -9.68
N SER A 90 -15.61 -0.68 -8.42
CA SER A 90 -16.23 0.04 -7.31
C SER A 90 -16.19 1.56 -7.55
N SER A 91 -17.12 2.27 -6.91
CA SER A 91 -17.18 3.73 -7.05
C SER A 91 -15.94 4.40 -6.44
N ARG A 92 -15.65 5.62 -6.89
CA ARG A 92 -14.55 6.41 -6.35
C ARG A 92 -14.74 6.69 -4.86
N GLU A 93 -15.98 6.92 -4.42
CA GLU A 93 -16.35 7.15 -3.02
C GLU A 93 -16.09 5.92 -2.15
N GLU A 94 -16.37 4.71 -2.65
CA GLU A 94 -16.07 3.46 -1.95
C GLU A 94 -14.56 3.27 -1.79
N LYS A 95 -13.80 3.52 -2.87
CA LYS A 95 -12.33 3.49 -2.85
C LYS A 95 -11.76 4.53 -1.89
N GLU A 96 -12.31 5.74 -1.88
CA GLU A 96 -11.86 6.82 -1.00
C GLU A 96 -12.11 6.49 0.47
N LYS A 97 -13.29 5.98 0.79
CA LYS A 97 -13.61 5.52 2.15
C LYS A 97 -12.65 4.44 2.62
N TRP A 98 -12.38 3.43 1.77
CA TRP A 98 -11.44 2.35 2.07
C TRP A 98 -10.02 2.87 2.32
N ILE A 99 -9.49 3.68 1.41
CA ILE A 99 -8.12 4.23 1.48
C ILE A 99 -7.94 5.09 2.73
N LYS A 100 -8.92 5.93 3.08
CA LYS A 100 -8.88 6.74 4.32
C LYS A 100 -8.82 5.88 5.57
N VAL A 101 -9.72 4.90 5.73
CA VAL A 101 -9.70 4.05 6.93
C VAL A 101 -8.44 3.16 6.99
N LYS A 102 -7.91 2.74 5.84
CA LYS A 102 -6.70 1.92 5.72
C LYS A 102 -5.44 2.67 6.18
N TYR A 103 -5.18 3.87 5.64
CA TYR A 103 -3.88 4.56 5.85
C TYR A 103 -3.93 5.72 6.85
N GLU A 104 -4.98 6.53 6.84
CA GLU A 104 -5.16 7.63 7.80
C GLU A 104 -5.69 7.09 9.13
N GLY A 105 -6.76 6.29 9.06
CA GLY A 105 -7.38 5.67 10.23
C GLY A 105 -6.60 4.48 10.79
N LYS A 106 -5.70 3.88 10.00
CA LYS A 106 -4.87 2.72 10.40
C LYS A 106 -5.69 1.55 10.96
N LEU A 107 -6.93 1.41 10.49
CA LEU A 107 -7.97 0.62 11.16
C LEU A 107 -7.67 -0.88 11.19
N PHE A 108 -6.89 -1.37 10.23
CA PHE A 108 -6.67 -2.79 10.03
C PHE A 108 -5.25 -3.25 10.37
N LEU A 109 -4.42 -2.39 10.98
CA LEU A 109 -3.07 -2.77 11.39
C LEU A 109 -3.09 -3.93 12.41
N PRO A 110 -2.05 -4.77 12.44
CA PRO A 110 -1.90 -5.75 13.50
C PRO A 110 -1.79 -5.06 14.86
N PRO A 111 -2.28 -5.68 15.95
CA PRO A 111 -2.05 -5.17 17.29
C PRO A 111 -0.55 -5.14 17.60
N ILE A 112 -0.09 -4.13 18.32
CA ILE A 112 1.30 -4.07 18.79
C ILE A 112 1.47 -5.17 19.84
N ALA A 113 2.39 -6.11 19.60
CA ALA A 113 2.70 -7.15 20.57
C ALA A 113 3.37 -6.53 21.80
N THR A 114 2.62 -6.33 22.89
CA THR A 114 3.14 -5.74 24.14
C THR A 114 3.83 -6.75 25.04
N ASN A 115 3.80 -8.04 24.70
CA ASN A 115 4.24 -9.12 25.59
C ASN A 115 5.74 -9.44 25.47
N GLU A 116 6.44 -8.87 24.49
CA GLU A 116 7.87 -9.06 24.29
C GLU A 116 8.61 -7.73 24.51
N PRO A 117 9.79 -7.71 25.15
CA PRO A 117 10.60 -6.50 25.25
C PRO A 117 10.91 -5.92 23.87
N LEU A 118 10.95 -4.59 23.75
CA LEU A 118 11.18 -3.88 22.48
C LEU A 118 12.43 -4.39 21.73
N GLY A 119 13.51 -4.72 22.45
CA GLY A 119 14.72 -5.28 21.84
C GLY A 119 14.47 -6.59 21.09
N ARG A 120 13.59 -7.47 21.61
CA ARG A 120 13.23 -8.72 20.95
C ARG A 120 12.32 -8.47 19.75
N GLN A 121 11.41 -7.50 19.85
CA GLN A 121 10.57 -7.09 18.72
C GLN A 121 11.41 -6.57 17.55
N LEU A 122 12.42 -5.73 17.83
CA LEU A 122 13.32 -5.21 16.81
C LEU A 122 14.16 -6.31 16.16
N LEU A 123 14.70 -7.25 16.95
CA LEU A 123 15.46 -8.39 16.42
C LEU A 123 14.64 -9.28 15.49
N ASN A 124 13.34 -9.44 15.75
CA ASN A 124 12.46 -10.28 14.93
C ASN A 124 11.96 -9.57 13.65
N ALA A 125 12.12 -8.25 13.57
CA ALA A 125 11.61 -7.42 12.47
C ALA A 125 12.63 -7.22 11.33
N VAL A 126 13.85 -7.73 11.49
CA VAL A 126 14.97 -7.65 10.53
C VAL A 126 15.32 -9.06 10.08
#